data_AF-A0AAV9EP31-F1
#
_entry.id   AF-A0AAV9EP31-F1
#
_cell.length_a   1.000
_cell.length_b   1.000
_cell.length_c   1.000
_cell.angle_alpha   90.00
_cell.angle_beta   90.00
_cell.angle_gamma   90.00
#
_symmetry.space_group_name_H-M   'P 1'
#
loop_
_entity.id
_entity.type
_entity.pdbx_description
1 polymer ?
#
loop_
_entity_poly.entity_id
_entity_poly.type
_entity_poly.pdbx_seq_one_letter_code
_entity_poly.pdbx_strand_id
1 'polypeptide(L)'
;MRSNNASATPTHPIKPFTCSSGNLTAATTCNPPSAATHPPIQSRNPTCPDYFRWIHEDLKPWKSTGISRQAVELANRTATFRLVILDGRAYVEAFHRSFQTRDLFTMWGVLQLLRRYPGRVPDLDLMFDCGDRPVIKLSDHQQHLSSPPPPLFQYCGDESSVALVFPDWSFWGWVEVNIKPWEVLMKEMKVGNERLGWIDRIPYAYWKGNPTVAPTRGDLLRCNVSKTQDWNAPNVWEVIVSQDDQPIYLKKLRMSCVYHVGVRAMATFQIAGVEVFKDWAREIQQGFKQSNLANQCSHRYKIYIEGWSWSVSKKYILACDSPTLLAQAIGKAGSRFIQEELKMDYVYDYMFHFLREYAKLLKYKPTKPPKAKEICVESMACAAKGRRGST
;
A
#
# COMPACT_ATOMS: atom_id res chain seq x y z
N MET A 1 11.17 -8.04 34.63
CA MET A 1 11.89 -6.98 33.89
C MET A 1 12.46 -7.60 32.62
N ARG A 2 11.77 -7.47 31.47
CA ARG A 2 12.34 -7.81 30.16
C ARG A 2 12.78 -6.50 29.52
N SER A 3 14.05 -6.40 29.18
CA SER A 3 14.67 -5.23 28.56
C SER A 3 14.04 -4.93 27.21
N ASN A 4 13.45 -3.74 27.08
CA ASN A 4 13.06 -3.17 25.80
C ASN A 4 14.33 -2.80 25.01
N ASN A 5 14.85 -3.73 24.21
CA ASN A 5 15.78 -3.40 23.15
C ASN A 5 14.95 -2.93 21.94
N ALA A 6 14.50 -1.68 21.97
CA ALA A 6 14.01 -1.02 20.77
C ALA A 6 15.19 -0.95 19.79
N SER A 7 15.15 -1.79 18.75
CA SER A 7 16.09 -1.72 17.64
C SER A 7 16.00 -0.33 17.03
N ALA A 8 17.03 0.48 17.23
CA ALA A 8 17.13 1.78 16.59
C ALA A 8 17.24 1.55 15.07
N THR A 9 16.15 1.81 14.36
CA THR A 9 16.11 1.72 12.89
C THR A 9 17.17 2.68 12.32
N PRO A 10 18.06 2.24 11.41
CA PRO A 10 19.03 3.13 10.80
C PRO A 10 18.31 4.26 10.06
N THR A 11 18.37 5.47 10.60
CA THR A 11 17.86 6.64 9.91
C THR A 11 18.82 6.96 8.77
N HIS A 12 18.37 6.84 7.53
CA HIS A 12 19.10 7.32 6.34
C HIS A 12 18.64 8.74 6.03
N PRO A 13 19.32 9.80 6.51
CA PRO A 13 18.90 11.17 6.26
C PRO A 13 18.97 11.47 4.75
N ILE A 14 17.80 11.71 4.15
CA ILE A 14 17.69 12.15 2.77
C ILE A 14 18.04 13.65 2.75
N LYS A 15 19.13 14.03 2.08
CA LYS A 15 19.49 15.45 1.90
C LYS A 15 18.32 16.20 1.26
N PRO A 16 17.84 17.34 1.80
CA PRO A 16 16.81 18.14 1.16
C PRO A 16 17.18 18.50 -0.28
N PHE A 17 16.20 18.60 -1.18
CA PHE A 17 16.41 19.13 -2.53
C PHE A 17 15.66 20.45 -2.68
N THR A 18 16.15 21.32 -3.56
CA THR A 18 15.55 22.62 -3.86
C THR A 18 15.43 22.80 -5.37
N CYS A 19 14.28 23.29 -5.82
CA CYS A 19 14.13 23.71 -7.22
C CYS A 19 14.88 25.02 -7.45
N SER A 20 15.77 25.05 -8.43
CA SER A 20 16.45 26.28 -8.85
C SER A 20 15.42 27.26 -9.45
N SER A 21 15.46 28.53 -9.02
CA SER A 21 14.51 29.59 -9.42
C SER A 21 14.69 30.12 -10.87
N GLY A 22 15.38 29.39 -11.74
CA GLY A 22 15.61 29.78 -13.13
C GLY A 22 14.39 29.52 -14.05
N ASN A 23 14.34 30.21 -15.19
CA ASN A 23 13.27 30.12 -16.20
C ASN A 23 12.84 28.65 -16.45
N LEU A 24 11.61 28.33 -16.04
CA LEU A 24 10.96 27.01 -16.08
C LEU A 24 10.71 26.48 -17.51
N THR A 25 11.26 27.13 -18.52
CA THR A 25 11.18 26.74 -19.94
C THR A 25 12.35 25.88 -20.40
N ALA A 26 13.46 25.83 -19.65
CA ALA A 26 14.54 24.89 -19.91
C ALA A 26 14.21 23.53 -19.28
N ALA A 27 14.37 22.45 -20.05
CA ALA A 27 14.22 21.09 -19.55
C ALA A 27 15.02 20.93 -18.25
N THR A 28 14.34 20.66 -17.14
CA THR A 28 14.99 20.53 -15.83
C THR A 28 15.99 19.39 -15.91
N THR A 29 17.28 19.73 -15.93
CA THR A 29 18.35 18.76 -16.13
C THR A 29 18.53 17.96 -14.85
N CYS A 30 18.64 16.63 -14.97
CA CYS A 30 18.86 15.76 -13.82
C CYS A 30 20.30 15.88 -13.34
N ASN A 31 20.45 16.30 -12.07
CA ASN A 31 21.76 16.39 -11.44
C ASN A 31 22.41 15.01 -11.35
N PRO A 32 23.75 14.91 -11.45
CA PRO A 32 24.45 13.64 -11.26
C PRO A 32 24.13 13.04 -9.87
N PRO A 33 24.03 11.71 -9.76
CA PRO A 33 23.93 11.04 -8.47
C PRO A 33 25.07 11.51 -7.56
N SER A 34 24.74 11.88 -6.31
CA SER A 34 25.76 12.26 -5.33
C SER A 34 26.71 11.09 -5.08
N ALA A 35 28.02 11.36 -5.06
CA ALA A 35 29.02 10.36 -4.71
C ALA A 35 28.71 9.74 -3.35
N ALA A 36 28.78 8.41 -3.29
CA ALA A 36 28.54 7.64 -2.08
C ALA A 36 29.52 8.03 -0.98
N THR A 37 29.06 8.77 0.04
CA THR A 37 29.78 8.88 1.32
C THR A 37 29.14 7.89 2.27
N HIS A 38 29.70 6.67 2.34
CA HIS A 38 29.14 5.63 3.18
C HIS A 38 29.76 5.70 4.59
N PRO A 39 28.98 6.01 5.64
CA PRO A 39 29.43 5.69 7.00
C PRO A 39 29.65 4.18 7.12
N PRO A 40 30.59 3.72 7.97
CA PRO A 40 30.84 2.29 8.16
C PRO A 40 29.54 1.58 8.54
N ILE A 41 29.28 0.42 7.94
CA ILE A 41 28.18 -0.44 8.36
C ILE A 41 28.42 -0.79 9.83
N GLN A 42 27.68 -0.16 10.75
CA GLN A 42 27.69 -0.61 12.13
C GLN A 42 27.10 -2.01 12.13
N SER A 43 27.95 -2.99 12.46
CA SER A 43 27.60 -4.38 12.72
C SER A 43 26.68 -4.43 13.94
N ARG A 44 25.41 -4.13 13.72
CA ARG A 44 24.34 -4.82 14.41
C ARG A 44 23.89 -5.91 13.44
N ASN A 45 23.50 -7.06 13.96
CA ASN A 45 22.76 -8.06 13.19
C ASN A 45 21.26 -7.79 13.40
N PRO A 46 20.65 -6.72 12.87
CA PRO A 46 19.20 -6.68 12.81
C PRO A 46 18.79 -7.74 11.80
N THR A 47 18.10 -8.77 12.28
CA THR A 47 17.34 -9.66 11.40
C THR A 47 16.27 -8.83 10.70
N CYS A 48 16.11 -9.02 9.38
CA CYS A 48 15.00 -8.40 8.66
C CYS A 48 13.67 -8.89 9.25
N PRO A 49 12.61 -8.05 9.25
CA PRO A 49 11.28 -8.50 9.65
C PRO A 49 10.82 -9.72 8.87
N ASP A 50 10.08 -10.64 9.51
CA ASP A 50 9.69 -11.92 8.91
C ASP A 50 8.95 -11.79 7.57
N TYR A 51 8.20 -10.70 7.37
CA TYR A 51 7.47 -10.46 6.13
C TYR A 51 8.39 -10.21 4.92
N PHE A 52 9.69 -9.95 5.11
CA PHE A 52 10.67 -9.90 4.00
C PHE A 52 10.82 -11.26 3.31
N ARG A 53 10.42 -12.37 3.94
CA ARG A 53 10.41 -13.70 3.31
C ARG A 53 9.57 -13.74 2.02
N TRP A 54 8.54 -12.90 1.91
CA TRP A 54 7.67 -12.83 0.74
C TRP A 54 8.41 -12.38 -0.53
N ILE A 55 9.50 -11.62 -0.40
CA ILE A 55 10.38 -11.29 -1.54
C ILE A 55 10.86 -12.57 -2.24
N HIS A 56 11.24 -13.58 -1.46
CA HIS A 56 11.75 -14.84 -1.99
C HIS A 56 10.66 -15.75 -2.54
N GLU A 57 9.45 -15.68 -1.99
CA GLU A 57 8.29 -16.40 -2.54
C GLU A 57 7.82 -15.77 -3.85
N ASP A 58 7.74 -14.44 -3.94
CA ASP A 58 7.36 -13.72 -5.16
C ASP A 58 8.36 -13.97 -6.29
N LEU A 59 9.66 -14.03 -5.99
CA LEU A 59 10.72 -14.27 -6.97
C LEU A 59 10.96 -15.75 -7.32
N LYS A 60 10.33 -16.67 -6.57
CA LYS A 60 10.48 -18.12 -6.73
C LYS A 60 10.27 -18.63 -8.16
N PRO A 61 9.31 -18.13 -8.96
CA PRO A 61 9.09 -18.60 -10.33
C PRO A 61 10.32 -18.49 -11.24
N TRP A 62 11.22 -17.55 -10.96
CA TRP A 62 12.43 -17.31 -11.76
C TRP A 62 13.71 -17.82 -11.08
N LYS A 63 13.63 -18.49 -9.94
CA LYS A 63 14.81 -18.87 -9.14
C LYS A 63 15.79 -19.78 -9.90
N SER A 64 15.29 -20.72 -10.70
CA SER A 64 16.11 -21.66 -11.47
C SER A 64 16.43 -21.17 -12.88
N THR A 65 15.48 -20.50 -13.55
CA THR A 65 15.62 -20.07 -14.95
C THR A 65 16.29 -18.71 -15.09
N GLY A 66 16.15 -17.85 -14.08
CA GLY A 66 16.39 -16.42 -14.20
C GLY A 66 15.37 -15.71 -15.09
N ILE A 67 15.67 -14.43 -15.35
CA ILE A 67 14.84 -13.49 -16.09
C ILE A 67 15.62 -13.04 -17.34
N SER A 68 15.14 -13.43 -18.51
CA SER A 68 15.71 -12.99 -19.80
C SER A 68 15.14 -11.62 -20.21
N ARG A 69 15.83 -10.94 -21.14
CA ARG A 69 15.33 -9.69 -21.75
C ARG A 69 13.96 -9.90 -22.38
N GLN A 70 13.78 -11.02 -23.08
CA GLN A 70 12.52 -11.39 -23.71
C GLN A 70 11.41 -11.53 -22.67
N ALA A 71 11.66 -12.17 -21.52
CA ALA A 71 10.67 -12.31 -20.45
C ALA A 71 10.20 -10.96 -19.92
N VAL A 72 11.12 -10.01 -19.70
CA VAL A 72 10.78 -8.63 -19.30
C VAL A 72 9.95 -7.95 -20.38
N GLU A 73 10.35 -8.06 -21.64
CA GLU A 73 9.64 -7.44 -22.77
C GLU A 73 8.24 -8.03 -23.01
N LEU A 74 7.99 -9.29 -22.66
CA LEU A 74 6.66 -9.89 -22.69
C LEU A 74 5.66 -9.17 -21.76
N ALA A 75 6.13 -8.62 -20.64
CA ALA A 75 5.28 -7.91 -19.68
C ALA A 75 4.74 -6.57 -20.22
N ASN A 76 5.33 -6.03 -21.30
CA ASN A 76 4.89 -4.79 -21.95
C ASN A 76 3.39 -4.81 -22.31
N ARG A 77 2.85 -5.97 -22.68
CA ARG A 77 1.43 -6.14 -23.05
C ARG A 77 0.44 -5.60 -22.02
N THR A 78 0.80 -5.64 -20.75
CA THR A 78 -0.05 -5.20 -19.63
C THR A 78 0.61 -4.14 -18.75
N ALA A 79 1.89 -3.83 -18.98
CA ALA A 79 2.60 -2.83 -18.20
C ALA A 79 2.10 -1.42 -18.54
N THR A 80 1.95 -0.60 -17.51
CA THR A 80 1.71 0.84 -17.63
C THR A 80 2.98 1.58 -18.06
N PHE A 81 4.12 1.22 -17.47
CA PHE A 81 5.42 1.78 -17.83
C PHE A 81 6.57 0.80 -17.58
N ARG A 82 7.67 1.00 -18.29
CA ARG A 82 8.98 0.39 -18.04
C ARG A 82 9.87 1.38 -17.31
N LEU A 83 10.52 0.93 -16.25
CA LEU A 83 11.50 1.69 -15.49
C LEU A 83 12.85 0.97 -15.51
N VAL A 84 13.88 1.68 -15.95
CA VAL A 84 15.25 1.18 -16.04
C VAL A 84 16.13 2.02 -15.14
N ILE A 85 16.91 1.36 -14.28
CA ILE A 85 17.92 2.01 -13.43
C ILE A 85 19.29 1.66 -14.00
N LEU A 86 20.11 2.67 -14.28
CA LEU A 86 21.50 2.51 -14.75
C LEU A 86 22.38 3.49 -13.99
N ASP A 87 23.42 3.00 -13.33
CA ASP A 87 24.40 3.83 -12.60
C ASP A 87 23.73 4.83 -11.64
N GLY A 88 22.67 4.40 -10.96
CA GLY A 88 21.90 5.23 -10.02
C GLY A 88 20.99 6.28 -10.67
N ARG A 89 20.82 6.27 -12.01
CA ARG A 89 19.88 7.11 -12.76
C ARG A 89 18.65 6.32 -13.18
N ALA A 90 17.49 6.95 -13.18
CA ALA A 90 16.22 6.32 -13.54
C ALA A 90 15.71 6.81 -14.91
N TYR A 91 15.30 5.87 -15.76
CA TYR A 91 14.75 6.11 -17.08
C TYR A 91 13.39 5.44 -17.21
N VAL A 92 12.40 6.15 -17.74
CA VAL A 92 11.03 5.68 -17.85
C VAL A 92 10.54 5.75 -19.29
N GLU A 93 10.00 4.64 -19.78
CA GLU A 93 9.19 4.58 -20.99
C GLU A 93 7.74 4.28 -20.59
N ALA A 94 6.83 5.23 -20.83
CA ALA A 94 5.41 5.02 -20.57
C ALA A 94 4.75 4.35 -21.78
N PHE A 95 3.95 3.32 -21.54
CA PHE A 95 3.23 2.58 -22.59
C PHE A 95 1.80 3.07 -22.75
N HIS A 96 1.10 3.26 -21.63
CA HIS A 96 -0.24 3.84 -21.62
C HIS A 96 -0.45 4.68 -20.36
N ARG A 97 -1.55 5.43 -20.34
CA ARG A 97 -1.89 6.30 -19.21
C ARG A 97 -2.23 5.44 -17.98
N SER A 98 -1.63 5.77 -16.84
CA SER A 98 -2.04 5.22 -15.54
C SER A 98 -3.41 5.73 -15.13
N PHE A 99 -4.13 4.97 -14.31
CA PHE A 99 -5.24 5.54 -13.56
C PHE A 99 -4.69 6.63 -12.63
N GLN A 100 -5.15 7.87 -12.82
CA GLN A 100 -4.75 9.01 -11.99
C GLN A 100 -3.21 9.14 -11.90
N THR A 101 -2.67 9.66 -10.80
CA THR A 101 -1.22 9.89 -10.59
C THR A 101 -0.47 8.73 -9.91
N ARG A 102 -1.00 7.51 -9.99
CA ARG A 102 -0.38 6.34 -9.32
C ARG A 102 1.03 6.06 -9.82
N ASP A 103 1.24 6.11 -11.13
CA ASP A 103 2.54 6.00 -11.77
C ASP A 103 3.52 7.07 -11.26
N LEU A 104 3.08 8.33 -11.18
CA LEU A 104 3.87 9.44 -10.67
C LEU A 104 4.33 9.19 -9.23
N PHE A 105 3.46 8.76 -8.33
CA PHE A 105 3.83 8.47 -6.94
C PHE A 105 4.74 7.25 -6.79
N THR A 106 4.55 6.22 -7.62
CA THR A 106 5.45 5.06 -7.66
C THR A 106 6.85 5.44 -8.15
N MET A 107 6.94 6.22 -9.24
CA MET A 107 8.20 6.76 -9.73
C MET A 107 8.87 7.66 -8.69
N TRP A 108 8.10 8.51 -8.00
CA TRP A 108 8.60 9.34 -6.91
C TRP A 108 9.22 8.50 -5.79
N GLY A 109 8.58 7.39 -5.43
CA GLY A 109 9.09 6.44 -4.45
C GLY A 109 10.41 5.80 -4.84
N VAL A 110 10.55 5.38 -6.10
CA VAL A 110 11.80 4.85 -6.63
C VAL A 110 12.92 5.91 -6.61
N LEU A 111 12.61 7.17 -6.91
CA LEU A 111 13.60 8.24 -6.81
C LEU A 111 14.05 8.49 -5.36
N GLN A 112 13.14 8.40 -4.38
CA GLN A 112 13.54 8.48 -2.98
C GLN A 112 14.39 7.28 -2.56
N LEU A 113 14.12 6.08 -3.08
CA LEU A 113 14.96 4.90 -2.87
C LEU A 113 16.39 5.15 -3.35
N LEU A 114 16.56 5.68 -4.57
CA LEU A 114 17.88 6.00 -5.13
C LEU A 114 18.65 7.03 -4.29
N ARG A 115 17.94 8.03 -3.74
CA ARG A 115 18.53 9.02 -2.83
C ARG A 115 18.90 8.46 -1.47
N ARG A 116 18.15 7.48 -0.99
CA ARG A 116 18.36 6.82 0.30
C ARG A 116 19.52 5.81 0.26
N TYR A 117 19.70 5.13 -0.88
CA TYR A 117 20.77 4.16 -1.10
C TYR A 117 21.63 4.54 -2.33
N PRO A 118 22.28 5.71 -2.31
CA PRO A 118 23.05 6.21 -3.46
C PRO A 118 24.18 5.24 -3.81
N GLY A 119 24.28 4.86 -5.08
CA GLY A 119 25.28 3.91 -5.59
C GLY A 119 25.10 2.46 -5.14
N ARG A 120 24.06 2.14 -4.37
CA ARG A 120 23.82 0.78 -3.86
C ARG A 120 22.67 0.06 -4.56
N VAL A 121 21.75 0.78 -5.18
CA VAL A 121 20.69 0.19 -6.01
C VAL A 121 21.32 -0.33 -7.30
N PRO A 122 21.17 -1.62 -7.64
CA PRO A 122 21.78 -2.19 -8.84
C PRO A 122 21.13 -1.65 -10.12
N ASP A 123 21.77 -1.92 -11.25
CA ASP A 123 21.15 -1.74 -12.55
C ASP A 123 19.95 -2.68 -12.71
N LEU A 124 18.83 -2.16 -13.17
CA LEU A 124 17.53 -2.84 -13.16
C LEU A 124 16.74 -2.55 -14.43
N ASP A 125 15.89 -3.50 -14.80
CA ASP A 125 14.93 -3.39 -15.90
C ASP A 125 13.58 -3.94 -15.42
N LEU A 126 12.65 -3.02 -15.18
CA LEU A 126 11.43 -3.26 -14.41
C LEU A 126 10.21 -2.89 -15.25
N MET A 127 9.18 -3.73 -15.18
CA MET A 127 7.87 -3.47 -15.80
C MET A 127 6.85 -3.29 -14.69
N PHE A 128 6.13 -2.17 -14.71
CA PHE A 128 5.12 -1.84 -13.70
C PHE A 128 3.74 -1.79 -14.34
N ASP A 129 2.77 -2.45 -13.71
CA ASP A 129 1.35 -2.19 -13.94
C ASP A 129 0.75 -1.44 -12.76
N CYS A 130 0.05 -0.34 -13.06
CA CYS A 130 -0.56 0.54 -12.07
C CYS A 130 -2.01 0.19 -11.73
N GLY A 131 -2.51 -0.95 -12.22
CA GLY A 131 -3.86 -1.43 -12.04
C GLY A 131 -4.18 -1.89 -10.61
N ASP A 132 -5.48 -2.06 -10.34
CA ASP A 132 -5.96 -2.58 -9.05
C ASP A 132 -5.93 -4.11 -8.97
N ARG A 133 -5.89 -4.81 -10.12
CA ARG A 133 -6.03 -6.27 -10.19
C ARG A 133 -4.76 -6.94 -10.71
N PRO A 134 -4.38 -8.09 -10.14
CA PRO A 134 -3.32 -8.90 -10.71
C PRO A 134 -3.69 -9.36 -12.13
N VAL A 135 -2.79 -9.15 -13.09
CA VAL A 135 -3.06 -9.44 -14.51
C VAL A 135 -2.31 -10.68 -15.02
N ILE A 136 -1.23 -11.09 -14.36
CA ILE A 136 -0.48 -12.31 -14.69
C ILE A 136 -1.07 -13.46 -13.88
N LYS A 137 -1.81 -14.37 -14.54
CA LYS A 137 -2.46 -15.50 -13.89
C LYS A 137 -1.57 -16.74 -13.89
N LEU A 138 -1.54 -17.44 -12.76
CA LEU A 138 -0.75 -18.65 -12.58
C LEU A 138 -1.17 -19.76 -13.57
N SER A 139 -2.48 -19.87 -13.84
CA SER A 139 -3.07 -20.84 -14.78
C SER A 139 -2.47 -20.76 -16.18
N ASP A 140 -2.19 -19.55 -16.65
CA ASP A 140 -1.75 -19.28 -18.02
C ASP A 140 -0.31 -19.76 -18.25
N HIS A 141 0.42 -20.00 -17.15
CA HIS A 141 1.83 -20.41 -17.16
C HIS A 141 2.04 -21.83 -16.62
N GLN A 142 1.04 -22.44 -15.97
CA GLN A 142 1.11 -23.84 -15.54
C GLN A 142 1.00 -24.83 -16.70
N GLN A 143 0.30 -24.46 -17.79
CA GLN A 143 0.15 -25.33 -18.97
C GLN A 143 1.40 -25.37 -19.86
N HIS A 144 2.30 -24.39 -19.72
CA HIS A 144 3.54 -24.28 -20.49
C HIS A 144 4.74 -24.20 -19.54
N LEU A 145 5.14 -25.34 -18.98
CA LEU A 145 6.32 -25.54 -18.13
C LEU A 145 7.66 -25.06 -18.73
N SER A 146 7.67 -24.60 -19.98
CA SER A 146 8.87 -24.26 -20.73
C SER A 146 9.36 -22.81 -20.54
N SER A 147 8.53 -21.89 -20.05
CA SER A 147 8.93 -20.50 -19.82
C SER A 147 8.30 -19.92 -18.55
N PRO A 148 9.10 -19.28 -17.67
CA PRO A 148 8.56 -18.62 -16.49
C PRO A 148 7.63 -17.45 -16.89
N PRO A 149 6.71 -17.04 -16.01
CA PRO A 149 5.83 -15.91 -16.28
C PRO A 149 6.61 -14.63 -16.58
N PRO A 150 6.01 -13.65 -17.28
CA PRO A 150 6.63 -12.34 -17.43
C PRO A 150 6.70 -11.64 -16.06
N PRO A 151 7.88 -11.12 -15.63
CA PRO A 151 7.99 -10.40 -14.37
C PRO A 151 7.30 -9.04 -14.48
N LEU A 152 6.26 -8.85 -13.66
CA LEU A 152 5.47 -7.62 -13.63
C LEU A 152 5.27 -7.16 -12.19
N PHE A 153 5.72 -5.95 -11.88
CA PHE A 153 5.51 -5.30 -10.59
C PHE A 153 4.09 -4.73 -10.51
N GLN A 154 3.37 -5.07 -9.44
CA GLN A 154 2.01 -4.60 -9.18
C GLN A 154 1.81 -4.33 -7.68
N TYR A 155 0.70 -3.68 -7.34
CA TYR A 155 0.41 -3.29 -5.95
C TYR A 155 -0.39 -4.33 -5.17
N CYS A 156 -0.97 -5.30 -5.87
CA CYS A 156 -1.83 -6.34 -5.33
C CYS A 156 -1.41 -7.69 -5.92
N GLY A 157 -1.58 -8.75 -5.14
CA GLY A 157 -1.40 -10.14 -5.54
C GLY A 157 -2.43 -11.02 -4.86
N ASP A 158 -2.76 -12.13 -5.50
CA ASP A 158 -3.60 -13.20 -4.98
C ASP A 158 -2.99 -14.58 -5.31
N GLU A 159 -3.47 -15.64 -4.66
CA GLU A 159 -2.97 -17.02 -4.85
C GLU A 159 -3.09 -17.54 -6.29
N SER A 160 -3.93 -16.91 -7.13
CA SER A 160 -4.12 -17.26 -8.54
C SER A 160 -3.23 -16.46 -9.50
N SER A 161 -2.34 -15.62 -8.97
CA SER A 161 -1.55 -14.67 -9.76
C SER A 161 -0.05 -14.74 -9.45
N VAL A 162 0.76 -14.25 -10.39
CA VAL A 162 2.23 -14.23 -10.27
C VAL A 162 2.76 -12.80 -10.41
N ALA A 163 2.20 -11.89 -9.61
CA ALA A 163 2.63 -10.50 -9.56
C ALA A 163 3.82 -10.33 -8.59
N LEU A 164 4.76 -9.46 -8.94
CA LEU A 164 5.81 -9.00 -8.02
C LEU A 164 5.23 -7.89 -7.14
N VAL A 165 4.83 -8.20 -5.90
CA VAL A 165 4.04 -7.26 -5.08
C VAL A 165 4.94 -6.17 -4.51
N PHE A 166 4.80 -4.98 -5.06
CA PHE A 166 5.57 -3.79 -4.71
C PHE A 166 4.79 -2.87 -3.78
N PRO A 167 5.45 -2.14 -2.85
CA PRO A 167 4.77 -1.13 -2.04
C PRO A 167 3.97 -0.14 -2.88
N ASP A 168 2.71 0.02 -2.52
CA ASP A 168 1.76 0.79 -3.32
C ASP A 168 2.03 2.31 -3.29
N TRP A 169 1.58 3.01 -4.32
CA TRP A 169 1.80 4.45 -4.51
C TRP A 169 1.34 5.30 -3.30
N SER A 170 0.35 4.84 -2.54
CA SER A 170 -0.22 5.59 -1.41
C SER A 170 0.73 5.74 -0.22
N PHE A 171 1.86 5.04 -0.19
CA PHE A 171 2.94 5.36 0.75
C PHE A 171 3.49 6.78 0.55
N TRP A 172 3.53 7.25 -0.69
CA TRP A 172 4.00 8.61 -1.04
C TRP A 172 2.87 9.63 -1.17
N GLY A 173 1.62 9.17 -1.11
CA GLY A 173 0.42 9.98 -1.17
C GLY A 173 -0.45 9.68 -2.39
N TRP A 174 -1.61 10.32 -2.44
CA TRP A 174 -2.53 10.24 -3.57
C TRP A 174 -3.48 11.44 -3.52
N VAL A 175 -3.17 12.46 -4.32
CA VAL A 175 -3.78 13.79 -4.21
C VAL A 175 -5.24 13.81 -4.62
N GLU A 176 -5.62 12.97 -5.57
CA GLU A 176 -6.97 12.90 -6.14
C GLU A 176 -8.02 12.52 -5.10
N VAL A 177 -7.63 11.84 -4.03
CA VAL A 177 -8.50 11.46 -2.92
C VAL A 177 -7.99 11.96 -1.56
N ASN A 178 -7.11 12.97 -1.58
CA ASN A 178 -6.59 13.65 -0.40
C ASN A 178 -5.88 12.73 0.62
N ILE A 179 -5.17 11.71 0.13
CA ILE A 179 -4.30 10.87 0.97
C ILE A 179 -2.93 11.53 1.06
N LYS A 180 -2.53 11.82 2.29
CA LYS A 180 -1.21 12.38 2.61
C LYS A 180 -0.12 11.31 2.54
N PRO A 181 1.15 11.70 2.33
CA PRO A 181 2.28 10.79 2.47
C PRO A 181 2.24 10.07 3.81
N TRP A 182 2.66 8.80 3.81
CA TRP A 182 2.47 7.90 4.95
C TRP A 182 3.08 8.40 6.25
N GLU A 183 4.26 9.01 6.23
CA GLU A 183 4.88 9.57 7.45
C GLU A 183 4.04 10.68 8.10
N VAL A 184 3.43 11.53 7.28
CA VAL A 184 2.56 12.62 7.75
C VAL A 184 1.27 12.03 8.27
N LEU A 185 0.66 11.12 7.50
CA LEU A 185 -0.59 10.48 7.86
C LEU A 185 -0.45 9.65 9.15
N MET A 186 0.65 8.93 9.34
CA MET A 186 0.92 8.14 10.54
C MET A 186 1.01 9.01 11.80
N LYS A 187 1.65 10.18 11.72
CA LYS A 187 1.69 11.14 12.83
C LYS A 187 0.29 11.68 13.14
N GLU A 188 -0.49 12.02 12.11
CA GLU A 188 -1.88 12.47 12.29
C GLU A 188 -2.77 11.38 12.88
N MET A 189 -2.64 10.13 12.44
CA MET A 189 -3.40 8.99 12.97
C MET A 189 -3.03 8.68 14.41
N LYS A 190 -1.75 8.77 14.77
CA LYS A 190 -1.31 8.65 16.17
C LYS A 190 -2.00 9.70 17.06
N VAL A 191 -1.94 10.97 16.65
CA VAL A 191 -2.66 12.06 17.35
C VAL A 191 -4.16 11.76 17.39
N GLY A 192 -4.75 11.30 16.28
CA GLY A 192 -6.15 10.93 16.18
C GLY A 192 -6.55 9.83 17.18
N ASN A 193 -5.70 8.83 17.38
CA ASN A 193 -5.94 7.73 18.33
C ASN A 193 -5.88 8.18 19.78
N GLU A 194 -5.00 9.13 20.08
CA GLU A 194 -4.81 9.70 21.43
C GLU A 194 -5.92 10.68 21.82
N ARG A 195 -6.77 11.15 20.87
CA ARG A 195 -7.88 12.09 21.15
C ARG A 195 -8.92 11.53 22.11
N LEU A 196 -9.24 10.24 21.99
CA LEU A 196 -10.27 9.57 22.78
C LEU A 196 -9.76 8.21 23.23
N GLY A 197 -9.90 7.93 24.53
CA GLY A 197 -9.74 6.60 25.06
C GLY A 197 -10.66 5.62 24.33
N TRP A 198 -10.23 4.36 24.18
CA TRP A 198 -11.01 3.35 23.46
C TRP A 198 -12.48 3.26 23.93
N ILE A 199 -12.70 3.35 25.24
CA ILE A 199 -14.04 3.29 25.84
C ILE A 199 -14.89 4.52 25.52
N ASP A 200 -14.28 5.65 25.18
CA ASP A 200 -14.98 6.91 24.88
C ASP A 200 -15.32 7.06 23.40
N ARG A 201 -14.82 6.14 22.56
CA ARG A 201 -15.11 6.13 21.12
C ARG A 201 -16.56 5.72 20.84
N ILE A 202 -17.07 6.16 19.69
CA ILE A 202 -18.41 5.87 19.18
C ILE A 202 -18.57 4.34 19.06
N PRO A 203 -19.53 3.70 19.75
CA PRO A 203 -19.64 2.24 19.83
C PRO A 203 -20.23 1.57 18.57
N TYR A 204 -20.28 2.28 17.45
CA TYR A 204 -20.81 1.78 16.18
C TYR A 204 -19.67 1.26 15.29
N ALA A 205 -19.96 0.24 14.48
CA ALA A 205 -19.07 -0.19 13.41
C ALA A 205 -19.18 0.77 12.23
N TYR A 206 -18.05 1.27 11.77
CA TYR A 206 -17.99 2.33 10.77
C TYR A 206 -17.39 1.85 9.45
N TRP A 207 -18.07 2.16 8.36
CA TRP A 207 -17.54 2.00 7.01
C TRP A 207 -17.68 3.28 6.21
N LYS A 208 -16.58 3.68 5.56
CA LYS A 208 -16.56 4.77 4.57
C LYS A 208 -15.77 4.32 3.36
N GLY A 209 -16.42 4.28 2.21
CA GLY A 209 -15.81 3.87 0.96
C GLY A 209 -16.74 4.10 -0.21
N ASN A 210 -16.25 3.81 -1.41
CA ASN A 210 -17.09 3.86 -2.60
C ASN A 210 -17.94 2.57 -2.68
N PRO A 211 -19.28 2.63 -2.61
CA PRO A 211 -20.10 1.43 -2.69
C PRO A 211 -20.24 0.87 -4.11
N THR A 212 -19.93 1.66 -5.15
CA THR A 212 -20.20 1.27 -6.55
C THR A 212 -19.07 0.45 -7.19
N VAL A 213 -17.91 0.38 -6.55
CA VAL A 213 -16.72 -0.29 -7.13
C VAL A 213 -16.69 -1.80 -6.89
N ALA A 214 -17.60 -2.35 -6.07
CA ALA A 214 -17.76 -3.79 -5.92
C ALA A 214 -19.20 -4.12 -5.48
N PRO A 215 -19.82 -5.20 -6.02
CA PRO A 215 -21.14 -5.64 -5.59
C PRO A 215 -21.24 -5.85 -4.07
N THR A 216 -20.20 -6.44 -3.47
CA THR A 216 -20.08 -6.66 -2.02
C THR A 216 -20.13 -5.37 -1.19
N ARG A 217 -19.61 -4.26 -1.73
CA ARG A 217 -19.70 -2.94 -1.07
C ARG A 217 -21.09 -2.31 -1.26
N GLY A 218 -21.75 -2.58 -2.38
CA GLY A 218 -23.13 -2.18 -2.63
C GLY A 218 -24.13 -2.85 -1.66
N ASP A 219 -23.86 -4.09 -1.26
CA ASP A 219 -24.69 -4.82 -0.30
C ASP A 219 -24.78 -4.12 1.08
N LEU A 220 -23.74 -3.38 1.50
CA LEU A 220 -23.80 -2.57 2.73
C LEU A 220 -24.89 -1.50 2.71
N LEU A 221 -25.21 -0.97 1.52
CA LEU A 221 -26.24 0.07 1.41
C LEU A 221 -27.65 -0.47 1.63
N ARG A 222 -27.84 -1.78 1.43
CA ARG A 222 -29.11 -2.50 1.59
C ARG A 222 -29.46 -2.77 3.05
N CYS A 223 -28.51 -2.57 3.98
CA CYS A 223 -28.81 -2.52 5.41
C CYS A 223 -29.63 -1.25 5.69
N ASN A 224 -30.96 -1.36 5.64
CA ASN A 224 -31.91 -0.30 5.94
C ASN A 224 -32.33 -0.44 7.40
N VAL A 225 -31.85 0.45 8.28
CA VAL A 225 -32.29 0.51 9.69
C VAL A 225 -33.38 1.57 9.76
N SER A 226 -34.60 1.20 10.17
CA SER A 226 -35.70 2.17 10.28
C SER A 226 -35.36 3.20 11.36
N LYS A 227 -35.84 4.44 11.18
CA LYS A 227 -35.64 5.56 12.13
C LYS A 227 -36.29 5.36 13.51
N THR A 228 -36.98 4.24 13.73
CA THR A 228 -37.85 4.00 14.90
C THR A 228 -37.35 2.89 15.83
N GLN A 229 -36.24 2.22 15.53
CA GLN A 229 -35.64 1.26 16.47
C GLN A 229 -34.37 1.85 17.08
N ASP A 230 -34.58 2.54 18.20
CA ASP A 230 -33.55 2.83 19.18
C ASP A 230 -33.10 1.49 19.79
N TRP A 231 -31.80 1.19 19.78
CA TRP A 231 -31.23 -0.10 20.21
C TRP A 231 -31.22 -0.28 21.75
N ASN A 232 -32.22 0.27 22.44
CA ASN A 232 -32.46 0.09 23.87
C ASN A 232 -33.48 -1.05 24.11
N ALA A 233 -33.14 -2.28 23.70
CA ALA A 233 -33.88 -3.49 24.13
C ALA A 233 -32.99 -4.76 24.00
N PRO A 234 -33.21 -5.76 24.86
CA PRO A 234 -32.19 -6.69 25.33
C PRO A 234 -32.05 -7.90 24.41
N ASN A 235 -31.33 -7.80 23.30
CA ASN A 235 -30.92 -8.95 22.49
C ASN A 235 -29.50 -8.73 21.96
N VAL A 236 -28.54 -9.20 22.75
CA VAL A 236 -27.10 -9.19 22.49
C VAL A 236 -26.78 -10.27 21.44
N TRP A 237 -26.09 -9.91 20.36
CA TRP A 237 -25.61 -10.87 19.35
C TRP A 237 -24.17 -11.30 19.65
N GLU A 238 -23.96 -12.61 19.59
CA GLU A 238 -22.70 -13.33 19.84
C GLU A 238 -21.80 -13.27 18.60
N VAL A 239 -20.53 -12.86 18.77
CA VAL A 239 -19.49 -12.95 17.74
C VAL A 239 -18.66 -14.19 18.05
N ILE A 240 -18.67 -15.18 17.15
CA ILE A 240 -17.84 -16.39 17.30
C ILE A 240 -16.39 -16.03 16.96
N VAL A 241 -15.49 -16.15 17.94
CA VAL A 241 -14.04 -16.01 17.79
C VAL A 241 -13.44 -17.41 17.69
N SER A 242 -12.81 -17.75 16.55
CA SER A 242 -11.97 -18.94 16.41
C SER A 242 -10.70 -18.76 17.24
N GLN A 243 -10.36 -19.76 18.05
CA GLN A 243 -9.17 -19.77 18.90
C GLN A 243 -7.90 -20.22 18.18
N ASP A 244 -8.04 -20.74 16.96
CA ASP A 244 -6.92 -21.16 16.12
C ASP A 244 -6.64 -20.08 15.07
N ASP A 245 -5.35 -19.81 14.82
CA ASP A 245 -4.71 -18.81 13.93
C ASP A 245 -5.16 -18.80 12.44
N GLN A 246 -6.41 -19.15 12.15
CA GLN A 246 -7.03 -19.06 10.84
C GLN A 246 -7.82 -17.74 10.71
N PRO A 247 -7.56 -16.93 9.66
CA PRO A 247 -8.40 -15.77 9.37
C PRO A 247 -9.82 -16.23 9.03
N ILE A 248 -10.80 -15.68 9.74
CA ILE A 248 -12.21 -15.81 9.37
C ILE A 248 -12.41 -15.03 8.06
N TYR A 249 -12.42 -15.73 6.93
CA TYR A 249 -13.00 -15.19 5.71
C TYR A 249 -14.52 -15.11 5.93
N LEU A 250 -15.10 -13.92 5.90
CA LEU A 250 -16.54 -13.71 5.79
C LEU A 250 -17.01 -14.21 4.42
N LYS A 251 -17.00 -15.52 4.24
CA LYS A 251 -17.50 -16.19 3.03
C LYS A 251 -19.02 -16.16 3.13
N LYS A 252 -19.63 -15.33 2.28
CA LYS A 252 -21.10 -15.14 2.14
C LYS A 252 -21.78 -14.53 3.37
N LEU A 253 -21.85 -13.19 3.39
CA LEU A 253 -23.01 -12.52 3.98
C LEU A 253 -24.26 -12.99 3.21
N ARG A 254 -24.96 -14.01 3.70
CA ARG A 254 -26.37 -14.19 3.36
C ARG A 254 -27.14 -13.26 4.28
N MET A 255 -27.63 -12.20 3.67
CA MET A 255 -28.16 -10.98 4.27
C MET A 255 -29.57 -11.20 4.83
N SER A 256 -29.66 -12.00 5.89
CA SER A 256 -30.78 -11.97 6.82
C SER A 256 -30.15 -11.55 8.14
N CYS A 257 -30.05 -10.23 8.36
CA CYS A 257 -29.25 -9.57 9.39
C CYS A 257 -28.99 -10.44 10.64
N VAL A 258 -27.76 -10.94 10.75
CA VAL A 258 -27.13 -11.62 11.90
C VAL A 258 -28.07 -12.54 12.71
N TYR A 259 -28.21 -13.81 12.31
CA TYR A 259 -28.82 -14.83 13.18
C TYR A 259 -28.11 -16.19 13.12
N HIS A 260 -27.97 -16.75 14.34
CA HIS A 260 -27.64 -18.12 14.74
C HIS A 260 -26.21 -18.64 14.51
N VAL A 261 -25.43 -18.83 15.58
CA VAL A 261 -24.98 -20.11 16.19
C VAL A 261 -24.19 -19.75 17.47
N GLY A 262 -24.43 -20.42 18.60
CA GLY A 262 -23.88 -20.02 19.90
C GLY A 262 -22.73 -20.87 20.45
N VAL A 263 -21.87 -20.24 21.28
CA VAL A 263 -20.98 -20.86 22.28
C VAL A 263 -20.57 -19.79 23.33
N ARG A 264 -20.82 -20.07 24.61
CA ARG A 264 -20.52 -19.24 25.79
C ARG A 264 -19.02 -19.13 26.12
N ALA A 265 -18.46 -17.91 26.15
CA ALA A 265 -17.33 -17.53 27.02
C ALA A 265 -17.26 -16.00 27.23
N MET A 266 -16.95 -15.56 28.45
CA MET A 266 -17.09 -14.19 28.96
C MET A 266 -16.11 -13.16 28.36
N ALA A 267 -16.61 -12.26 27.48
CA ALA A 267 -16.20 -10.86 27.36
C ALA A 267 -17.16 -10.13 26.39
N THR A 268 -18.17 -9.44 26.93
CA THR A 268 -19.21 -8.74 26.16
C THR A 268 -18.68 -7.50 25.44
N PHE A 269 -18.40 -7.60 24.13
CA PHE A 269 -18.18 -6.46 23.23
C PHE A 269 -19.53 -6.02 22.62
N GLN A 270 -20.17 -4.98 23.16
CA GLN A 270 -21.36 -4.37 22.54
C GLN A 270 -20.93 -3.52 21.33
N ILE A 271 -21.31 -3.94 20.13
CA ILE A 271 -21.40 -3.08 18.94
C ILE A 271 -22.81 -2.49 18.95
N ALA A 272 -22.92 -1.16 19.06
CA ALA A 272 -24.21 -0.47 19.18
C ALA A 272 -24.95 -0.30 17.85
N GLY A 273 -24.30 -0.57 16.71
CA GLY A 273 -24.90 -0.54 15.37
C GLY A 273 -23.85 -0.36 14.28
N VAL A 274 -24.29 -0.07 13.04
CA VAL A 274 -23.42 0.13 11.86
C VAL A 274 -23.69 1.49 11.22
N GLU A 275 -22.64 2.29 11.02
CA GLU A 275 -22.67 3.54 10.27
C GLU A 275 -21.98 3.36 8.91
N VAL A 276 -22.74 3.54 7.83
CA VAL A 276 -22.26 3.44 6.44
C VAL A 276 -22.40 4.81 5.79
N PHE A 277 -21.27 5.41 5.41
CA PHE A 277 -21.30 6.67 4.65
C PHE A 277 -21.74 6.40 3.21
N LYS A 278 -22.92 6.89 2.81
CA LYS A 278 -23.57 6.54 1.54
C LYS A 278 -23.28 7.52 0.38
N ASP A 279 -22.83 8.74 0.66
CA ASP A 279 -22.81 9.82 -0.34
C ASP A 279 -21.41 10.07 -0.94
N TRP A 280 -20.93 9.12 -1.73
CA TRP A 280 -19.62 9.21 -2.39
C TRP A 280 -19.54 10.36 -3.41
N ALA A 281 -20.65 10.69 -4.07
CA ALA A 281 -20.72 11.79 -5.03
C ALA A 281 -20.43 13.15 -4.36
N ARG A 282 -20.99 13.37 -3.16
CA ARG A 282 -20.71 14.57 -2.38
C ARG A 282 -19.28 14.64 -1.88
N GLU A 283 -18.65 13.51 -1.53
CA GLU A 283 -17.21 13.50 -1.18
C GLU A 283 -16.34 13.96 -2.35
N ILE A 284 -16.65 13.49 -3.56
CA ILE A 284 -15.97 13.94 -4.79
C ILE A 284 -16.13 15.45 -4.98
N GLN A 285 -17.37 15.96 -4.89
CA GLN A 285 -17.65 17.39 -5.02
C GLN A 285 -16.94 18.25 -3.97
N GLN A 286 -16.76 17.72 -2.76
CA GLN A 286 -16.08 18.40 -1.66
C GLN A 286 -14.56 18.21 -1.68
N GLY A 287 -14.01 17.50 -2.67
CA GLY A 287 -12.58 17.23 -2.78
C GLY A 287 -12.04 16.37 -1.64
N PHE A 288 -12.83 15.39 -1.17
CA PHE A 288 -12.44 14.40 -0.15
C PHE A 288 -12.01 15.03 1.20
N LYS A 289 -12.46 16.24 1.52
CA LYS A 289 -12.13 16.94 2.77
C LYS A 289 -12.50 16.14 4.02
N GLN A 290 -13.58 15.36 3.96
CA GLN A 290 -14.07 14.53 5.06
C GLN A 290 -13.50 13.11 5.02
N SER A 291 -12.65 12.78 4.05
CA SER A 291 -12.04 11.46 3.88
C SER A 291 -10.67 11.33 4.55
N ASN A 292 -10.23 12.36 5.30
CA ASN A 292 -9.04 12.26 6.14
C ASN A 292 -9.17 11.08 7.12
N LEU A 293 -8.23 10.13 7.05
CA LEU A 293 -8.31 8.87 7.76
C LEU A 293 -8.11 9.03 9.27
N ALA A 294 -7.27 9.98 9.71
CA ALA A 294 -7.04 10.26 11.12
C ALA A 294 -8.29 10.79 11.84
N ASN A 295 -9.15 11.53 11.13
CA ASN A 295 -10.43 11.99 11.68
C ASN A 295 -11.45 10.86 11.84
N GLN A 296 -11.22 9.69 11.24
CA GLN A 296 -12.09 8.52 11.32
C GLN A 296 -11.66 7.52 12.40
N CYS A 297 -10.76 7.90 13.32
CA CYS A 297 -10.37 7.07 14.46
C CYS A 297 -11.27 7.28 15.71
N SER A 298 -12.41 7.96 15.55
CA SER A 298 -13.41 8.21 16.59
C SER A 298 -14.37 7.04 16.82
N HIS A 299 -14.42 6.07 15.90
CA HIS A 299 -15.26 4.88 16.02
C HIS A 299 -14.50 3.72 16.65
N ARG A 300 -15.20 2.95 17.49
CA ARG A 300 -14.66 1.72 18.07
C ARG A 300 -14.33 0.76 16.94
N TYR A 301 -15.32 0.33 16.18
CA TYR A 301 -15.13 -0.73 15.19
C TYR A 301 -15.06 -0.11 13.79
N LYS A 302 -14.15 -0.61 12.95
CA LYS A 302 -14.12 -0.24 11.53
C LYS A 302 -14.31 -1.49 10.69
N ILE A 303 -15.05 -1.37 9.60
CA ILE A 303 -15.38 -2.49 8.73
C ILE A 303 -14.41 -2.47 7.54
N TYR A 304 -13.72 -3.59 7.31
CA TYR A 304 -13.00 -3.83 6.06
C TYR A 304 -13.90 -4.58 5.09
N ILE A 305 -14.05 -4.08 3.87
CA ILE A 305 -14.72 -4.81 2.79
C ILE A 305 -13.84 -4.80 1.54
N GLU A 306 -13.48 -6.01 1.13
CA GLU A 306 -12.80 -6.26 -0.11
C GLU A 306 -13.65 -5.80 -1.29
N GLY A 307 -13.00 -5.15 -2.25
CA GLY A 307 -13.64 -4.69 -3.47
C GLY A 307 -12.61 -4.27 -4.49
N TRP A 308 -13.05 -3.93 -5.69
CA TRP A 308 -12.16 -3.39 -6.69
C TRP A 308 -11.78 -1.97 -6.26
N SER A 309 -10.49 -1.67 -6.25
CA SER A 309 -9.95 -0.38 -5.79
C SER A 309 -9.89 -0.12 -4.27
N TRP A 310 -9.11 0.92 -3.97
CA TRP A 310 -8.50 1.32 -2.69
C TRP A 310 -9.45 1.64 -1.52
N SER A 311 -10.75 1.37 -1.53
CA SER A 311 -11.55 1.73 -0.33
C SER A 311 -11.16 0.89 0.89
N VAL A 312 -10.43 1.56 1.78
CA VAL A 312 -9.97 1.14 3.11
C VAL A 312 -9.05 -0.08 3.09
N SER A 313 -7.77 0.12 2.72
CA SER A 313 -6.74 -0.89 3.01
C SER A 313 -6.72 -1.21 4.50
N LYS A 314 -6.54 -2.50 4.85
CA LYS A 314 -6.39 -2.97 6.23
C LYS A 314 -5.36 -2.14 7.01
N LYS A 315 -4.31 -1.63 6.33
CA LYS A 315 -3.27 -0.78 6.93
C LYS A 315 -3.85 0.46 7.64
N TYR A 316 -4.88 1.09 7.08
CA TYR A 316 -5.49 2.30 7.65
C TYR A 316 -6.46 2.02 8.80
N ILE A 317 -7.11 0.86 8.79
CA ILE A 317 -7.97 0.46 9.92
C ILE A 317 -7.10 0.14 11.12
N LEU A 318 -6.07 -0.68 10.90
CA LEU A 318 -5.12 -1.06 11.95
C LEU A 318 -4.42 0.17 12.52
N ALA A 319 -4.07 1.17 11.69
CA ALA A 319 -3.49 2.42 12.16
C ALA A 319 -4.38 3.23 13.12
N CYS A 320 -5.71 3.05 13.11
CA CYS A 320 -6.63 3.77 14.00
C CYS A 320 -6.82 3.09 15.38
N ASP A 321 -6.06 2.05 15.74
CA ASP A 321 -6.37 1.17 16.89
C ASP A 321 -7.79 0.57 16.85
N SER A 322 -8.44 0.61 15.68
CA SER A 322 -9.79 0.10 15.52
C SER A 322 -9.73 -1.41 15.23
N PRO A 323 -10.31 -2.27 16.09
CA PRO A 323 -10.49 -3.67 15.78
C PRO A 323 -11.33 -3.86 14.51
N THR A 324 -10.68 -4.53 13.57
CA THR A 324 -11.15 -5.51 12.58
C THR A 324 -12.50 -6.19 12.60
N LEU A 325 -13.51 -5.91 13.43
CA LEU A 325 -14.45 -7.00 13.81
C LEU A 325 -13.67 -8.31 14.12
N LEU A 326 -12.49 -8.12 14.71
CA LEU A 326 -11.47 -9.06 15.10
C LEU A 326 -10.90 -8.43 16.38
N ALA A 327 -10.95 -9.16 17.48
CA ALA A 327 -10.88 -8.73 18.89
C ALA A 327 -9.96 -7.53 19.25
N GLN A 328 -10.27 -6.83 20.35
CA GLN A 328 -9.55 -5.65 20.86
C GLN A 328 -8.03 -5.83 21.00
N ALA A 329 -7.55 -7.03 21.39
CA ALA A 329 -6.13 -7.33 21.46
C ALA A 329 -5.45 -7.30 20.08
N ILE A 330 -6.19 -7.68 19.04
CA ILE A 330 -5.74 -7.69 17.63
C ILE A 330 -5.69 -6.25 17.09
N GLY A 331 -6.64 -5.38 17.46
CA GLY A 331 -6.63 -3.97 17.08
C GLY A 331 -5.37 -3.24 17.58
N LYS A 332 -5.06 -3.37 18.87
CA LYS A 332 -3.85 -2.76 19.47
C LYS A 332 -2.55 -3.40 18.95
N ALA A 333 -2.50 -4.72 18.81
CA ALA A 333 -1.33 -5.41 18.26
C ALA A 333 -1.10 -5.04 16.79
N GLY A 334 -2.16 -4.96 15.99
CA GLY A 334 -2.10 -4.56 14.59
C GLY A 334 -1.70 -3.08 14.44
N SER A 335 -2.23 -2.18 15.26
CA SER A 335 -1.79 -0.79 15.29
C SER A 335 -0.32 -0.66 15.70
N ARG A 336 0.11 -1.40 16.73
CA ARG A 336 1.52 -1.44 17.11
C ARG A 336 2.39 -1.90 15.96
N PHE A 337 2.02 -2.98 15.27
CA PHE A 337 2.70 -3.44 14.06
C PHE A 337 2.77 -2.33 13.00
N ILE A 338 1.67 -1.62 12.74
CA ILE A 338 1.67 -0.51 11.77
C ILE A 338 2.61 0.63 12.20
N GLN A 339 2.63 0.97 13.49
CA GLN A 339 3.49 2.03 14.03
C GLN A 339 4.97 1.64 14.09
N GLU A 340 5.28 0.37 14.35
CA GLU A 340 6.63 -0.11 14.61
C GLU A 340 7.28 -0.70 13.35
N GLU A 341 6.54 -1.50 12.58
CA GLU A 341 7.03 -2.34 11.49
C GLU A 341 6.67 -1.81 10.09
N LEU A 342 5.65 -0.94 9.95
CA LEU A 342 5.27 -0.34 8.66
C LEU A 342 5.77 1.11 8.53
N LYS A 343 6.97 1.41 9.01
CA LYS A 343 7.62 2.73 8.83
C LYS A 343 8.17 2.87 7.42
N MET A 344 8.31 4.11 6.93
CA MET A 344 8.92 4.36 5.62
C MET A 344 10.35 3.81 5.52
N ASP A 345 11.10 3.76 6.63
CA ASP A 345 12.41 3.11 6.67
C ASP A 345 12.33 1.65 6.22
N TYR A 346 11.40 0.87 6.79
CA TYR A 346 11.17 -0.52 6.41
C TYR A 346 10.58 -0.67 5.02
N VAL A 347 9.72 0.26 4.56
CA VAL A 347 9.21 0.28 3.18
C VAL A 347 10.37 0.40 2.19
N TYR A 348 11.30 1.33 2.42
CA TYR A 348 12.45 1.49 1.55
C TYR A 348 13.47 0.35 1.69
N ASP A 349 13.69 -0.18 2.90
CA ASP A 349 14.52 -1.39 3.08
C ASP A 349 13.92 -2.58 2.30
N TYR A 350 12.60 -2.78 2.37
CA TYR A 350 11.90 -3.82 1.60
C TYR A 350 12.09 -3.62 0.10
N MET A 351 11.86 -2.41 -0.42
CA MET A 351 12.11 -2.08 -1.83
C MET A 351 13.56 -2.35 -2.22
N PHE A 352 14.52 -1.92 -1.40
CA PHE A 352 15.94 -2.12 -1.65
C PHE A 352 16.30 -3.60 -1.74
N HIS A 353 15.87 -4.40 -0.76
CA HIS A 353 16.10 -5.84 -0.72
C HIS A 353 15.41 -6.55 -1.89
N PHE A 354 14.15 -6.20 -2.19
CA PHE A 354 13.40 -6.81 -3.28
C PHE A 354 14.09 -6.56 -4.63
N LEU A 355 14.42 -5.31 -4.93
CA LEU A 355 15.10 -4.97 -6.18
C LEU A 355 16.50 -5.59 -6.27
N ARG A 356 17.23 -5.70 -5.15
CA ARG A 356 18.53 -6.37 -5.12
C ARG A 356 18.42 -7.87 -5.40
N GLU A 357 17.42 -8.57 -4.85
CA GLU A 357 17.19 -9.98 -5.14
C GLU A 357 16.70 -10.19 -6.58
N TYR A 358 15.82 -9.31 -7.08
CA TYR A 358 15.38 -9.32 -8.48
C TYR A 358 16.55 -9.15 -9.46
N ALA A 359 17.47 -8.19 -9.19
CA ALA A 359 18.64 -7.95 -10.03
C ALA A 359 19.51 -9.19 -10.22
N LYS A 360 19.67 -10.04 -9.19
CA LYS A 360 20.46 -11.28 -9.28
C LYS A 360 19.87 -12.29 -10.27
N LEU A 361 18.58 -12.18 -10.58
CA LEU A 361 17.89 -13.09 -11.49
C LEU A 361 17.99 -12.63 -12.95
N LEU A 362 18.32 -11.36 -13.21
CA LEU A 362 18.52 -10.85 -14.58
C LEU A 362 19.69 -11.58 -15.26
N LYS A 363 19.41 -12.17 -16.43
CA LYS A 363 20.40 -12.91 -17.24
C LYS A 363 21.04 -12.05 -18.34
N TYR A 364 20.88 -10.74 -18.25
CA TYR A 364 21.39 -9.77 -19.20
C TYR A 364 21.72 -8.46 -18.47
N LYS A 365 22.57 -7.63 -19.08
CA LYS A 365 22.82 -6.28 -18.60
C LYS A 365 21.70 -5.35 -19.07
N PRO A 366 20.98 -4.65 -18.17
CA PRO A 366 20.01 -3.64 -18.55
C PRO A 366 20.62 -2.57 -19.46
N THR A 367 19.81 -2.03 -20.36
CA THR A 367 20.20 -0.96 -21.28
C THR A 367 19.05 0.02 -21.40
N LYS A 368 19.35 1.31 -21.64
CA LYS A 368 18.33 2.35 -21.76
C LYS A 368 17.46 2.07 -23.01
N PRO A 369 16.12 1.92 -22.87
CA PRO A 369 15.24 1.78 -24.02
C PRO A 369 15.22 3.07 -24.87
N PRO A 370 15.07 3.00 -26.21
CA PRO A 370 15.15 4.17 -27.08
C PRO A 370 14.15 5.28 -26.75
N LYS A 371 12.94 4.92 -26.30
CA LYS A 371 11.88 5.87 -25.95
C LYS A 371 11.89 6.30 -24.48
N ALA A 372 12.78 5.74 -23.67
CA ALA A 372 12.84 6.03 -22.25
C ALA A 372 13.45 7.42 -21.99
N LYS A 373 12.76 8.21 -21.16
CA LYS A 373 13.19 9.53 -20.72
C LYS A 373 13.76 9.46 -19.32
N GLU A 374 14.82 10.21 -19.05
CA GLU A 374 15.36 10.30 -17.69
C GLU A 374 14.38 11.01 -16.76
N ILE A 375 14.24 10.49 -15.54
CA ILE A 375 13.47 11.12 -14.46
C ILE A 375 14.37 11.33 -13.24
N CYS A 376 14.10 12.41 -12.51
CA CYS A 376 14.79 12.77 -11.27
C CYS A 376 13.86 13.61 -10.40
N VAL A 377 14.26 13.88 -9.15
CA VAL A 377 13.43 14.65 -8.22
C VAL A 377 13.17 16.06 -8.74
N GLU A 378 14.16 16.65 -9.42
CA GLU A 378 14.04 17.97 -10.03
C GLU A 378 13.04 17.96 -11.19
N SER A 379 13.14 16.99 -12.10
CA SER A 379 12.22 16.93 -13.26
C SER A 379 10.78 16.64 -12.86
N MET A 380 10.55 15.94 -11.74
CA MET A 380 9.20 15.67 -11.23
C MET A 380 8.64 16.79 -10.34
N ALA A 381 9.45 17.36 -9.45
CA ALA A 381 8.97 18.36 -8.49
C ALA A 381 8.94 19.78 -9.07
N CYS A 382 9.89 20.14 -9.94
CA CYS A 382 10.06 21.51 -10.41
C CYS A 382 9.23 21.82 -11.66
N ALA A 383 8.84 20.79 -12.43
CA ALA A 383 7.94 20.94 -13.58
C ALA A 383 6.49 21.31 -13.20
N ALA A 384 6.14 21.28 -11.90
CA ALA A 384 4.76 21.47 -11.42
C ALA A 384 4.24 22.92 -11.43
N LYS A 385 5.07 23.94 -11.71
CA LYS A 385 4.62 25.35 -11.74
C LYS A 385 3.94 25.78 -13.05
N GLY A 386 3.95 24.95 -14.10
CA GLY A 386 3.40 25.31 -15.43
C GLY A 386 2.00 24.78 -15.77
N ARG A 387 1.31 24.05 -14.89
CA ARG A 387 -0.02 23.47 -15.15
C ARG A 387 -1.12 24.04 -14.24
N ARG A 388 -1.21 25.36 -14.14
CA ARG A 388 -2.47 26.02 -13.73
C ARG A 388 -3.15 26.57 -14.98
N GLY A 389 -4.31 26.01 -15.32
CA GLY A 389 -5.20 26.49 -16.37
C GLY A 389 -5.46 25.44 -17.46
N SER A 390 -6.74 25.19 -17.73
CA SER A 390 -7.36 24.15 -18.59
C SER A 390 -7.49 22.78 -17.89
N THR A 391 -8.65 22.39 -17.37
CA THR A 391 -10.04 22.84 -17.50
C THR A 391 -10.78 22.53 -16.21
#